data_AF-A0A0C7QVU9-F1
#
_entry.id   AF-A0A0C7QVU9-F1
#
_cell.length_a   1.000
_cell.length_b   1.000
_cell.length_c   1.000
_cell.angle_alpha   90.00
_cell.angle_beta   90.00
_cell.angle_gamma   90.00
#
_symmetry.space_group_name_H-M   'P 1'
#
loop_
_entity.id
_entity.type
_entity.pdbx_description
1 polymer ?
#
loop_
_entity_poly.entity_id
_entity_poly.type
_entity_poly.pdbx_seq_one_letter_code
_entity_poly.pdbx_strand_id
1 'polypeptide(L)'
;MWYSSKKLRMGEEMEKKKIVKNILLMIVMIVCIGFPKSIFADTRCIIDPYIKESKKYSYNYEDPAEINKGQEIYNVIYKALVNLDDSVDLSKYGPPKTSDVFDIRKKVLDDHPEIFYFTHQDSVYWTNGKLDFKYIASKDVVKNMKNELDNKANNIIKTQISNSMNNMDKVIAIHDYLVLNTTYDLNAEYAFDPYGVIVKGSGVCQGYTTSMKLLLNKVGIDSVYLSSQAMNHIWNIVNIDGENYQMDSTWDDPVPNREGVVRYKYLALSDDEMRKDHNWEDKTAPKCTSTKYHYMREMDYVVNYKDYRYYTNVSDGDRVYKIKKDGSDKQKIVNSPGTPLYVKDGYLYYKDLRNGDIKKLQIEEQSKGEVNKGEQNKKIFNDVKGHWAADKIDLFTQKGYINGYEDNSFRPDNSITRAEFVKIVNKYFGLTKKSGKVFNDTAYHWAKDEIDIAVTNGVCKGMSNEEFSPDKPITREQASLMISNYKKIADNNYNKINRFTDKLEVSDWAKSGVEGILKNGYMNGYPDNTFKPQSNITRAEAVVTLSRVK
;
A
#
# COMPACT_ATOMS: atom_id res chain seq x y z
N MET A 1 61.74 -27.57 7.56
CA MET A 1 61.40 -26.25 6.99
C MET A 1 59.88 -26.00 6.81
N TRP A 2 59.00 -26.62 7.62
CA TRP A 2 57.54 -26.47 7.49
C TRP A 2 56.82 -25.97 8.75
N TYR A 3 57.58 -25.41 9.71
CA TYR A 3 57.04 -24.88 10.98
C TYR A 3 57.33 -23.38 11.20
N SER A 4 58.18 -22.75 10.39
CA SER A 4 58.54 -21.32 10.53
C SER A 4 57.61 -20.39 9.72
N SER A 5 57.01 -20.87 8.63
CA SER A 5 56.15 -20.04 7.76
C SER A 5 54.73 -19.82 8.29
N LYS A 6 54.25 -20.65 9.22
CA LYS A 6 52.88 -20.54 9.80
C LYS A 6 52.79 -19.51 10.92
N LYS A 7 53.87 -19.25 11.66
CA LYS A 7 53.91 -18.24 12.74
C LYS A 7 54.01 -16.80 12.23
N LEU A 8 54.75 -16.57 11.13
CA LEU A 8 54.84 -15.25 10.49
C LEU A 8 53.50 -14.80 9.90
N ARG A 9 52.75 -15.71 9.29
CA ARG A 9 51.45 -15.42 8.64
C ARG A 9 50.32 -15.12 9.64
N MET A 10 50.37 -15.69 10.84
CA MET A 10 49.41 -15.38 11.93
C MET A 10 49.71 -14.07 12.67
N GLY A 11 50.97 -13.64 12.71
CA GLY A 11 51.37 -12.35 13.30
C GLY A 11 50.86 -11.16 12.49
N GLU A 12 51.00 -11.21 11.16
CA GLU A 12 50.54 -10.15 10.25
C GLU A 12 49.01 -10.01 10.19
N GLU A 13 48.25 -11.10 10.33
CA GLU A 13 46.78 -11.05 10.39
C GLU A 13 46.25 -10.47 11.71
N MET A 14 46.95 -10.67 12.83
CA MET A 14 46.58 -10.08 14.12
C MET A 14 46.89 -8.58 14.20
N GLU A 15 47.99 -8.13 13.58
CA GLU A 15 48.30 -6.70 13.48
C GLU A 15 47.32 -5.96 12.56
N LYS A 16 46.96 -6.54 11.40
CA LYS A 16 45.92 -5.97 10.52
C LYS A 16 44.56 -5.85 11.23
N LYS A 17 44.17 -6.83 12.05
CA LYS A 17 42.92 -6.76 12.85
C LYS A 17 42.97 -5.71 13.97
N LYS A 18 44.14 -5.46 14.58
CA LYS A 18 44.31 -4.37 15.57
C LYS A 18 44.26 -2.98 14.94
N ILE A 19 44.86 -2.81 13.76
CA ILE A 19 44.86 -1.54 13.02
C ILE A 19 43.44 -1.19 12.53
N VAL A 20 42.70 -2.16 12.01
CA VAL A 20 41.30 -1.96 11.59
C VAL A 20 40.39 -1.63 12.78
N LYS A 21 40.60 -2.25 13.95
CA LYS A 21 39.83 -1.96 15.17
C LYS A 21 40.12 -0.55 15.72
N ASN A 22 41.36 -0.09 15.64
CA ASN A 22 41.74 1.26 16.08
C ASN A 22 41.27 2.35 15.11
N ILE A 23 41.26 2.10 13.80
CA ILE A 23 40.66 3.02 12.80
C ILE A 23 39.13 3.11 13.00
N LEU A 24 38.46 1.99 13.32
CA LEU A 24 37.03 1.99 13.61
C LEU A 24 36.69 2.76 14.90
N LEU A 25 37.53 2.67 15.94
CA LEU A 25 37.37 3.45 17.17
C LEU A 25 37.68 4.96 16.99
N MET A 26 38.59 5.32 16.07
CA MET A 26 38.87 6.72 15.75
C MET A 26 37.74 7.36 14.93
N ILE A 27 37.10 6.60 14.04
CA ILE A 27 35.89 7.04 13.32
C ILE A 27 34.71 7.21 14.28
N VAL A 28 34.59 6.37 15.32
CA VAL A 28 33.54 6.50 16.35
C VAL A 28 33.81 7.67 17.32
N MET A 29 35.07 8.04 17.58
CA MET A 29 35.39 9.20 18.44
C MET A 29 35.29 10.56 17.73
N ILE A 30 35.38 10.62 16.39
CA ILE A 30 35.15 11.88 15.62
C ILE A 30 33.65 12.25 15.57
N VAL A 31 32.74 11.35 15.95
CA VAL A 31 31.29 11.59 16.00
C VAL A 31 30.82 12.32 17.28
N CYS A 32 31.70 12.58 18.26
CA CYS A 32 31.29 13.13 19.56
C CYS A 32 31.81 14.54 19.90
N ILE A 33 32.27 15.34 18.93
CA ILE A 33 32.60 16.75 19.16
C ILE A 33 31.55 17.61 18.46
N GLY A 34 30.84 18.42 19.26
CA GLY A 34 29.56 19.03 18.94
C GLY A 34 29.51 19.81 17.63
N PHE A 35 28.49 19.50 16.84
CA PHE A 35 27.98 20.34 15.76
C PHE A 35 26.58 20.87 16.13
N PRO A 36 26.24 22.10 15.75
CA PRO A 36 24.96 22.73 16.06
C PRO A 36 23.79 21.94 15.47
N LYS A 37 22.65 21.97 16.17
CA LYS A 37 21.37 21.36 15.78
C LYS A 37 20.81 21.98 14.50
N SER A 38 21.33 21.57 13.35
CA SER A 38 20.71 21.75 12.03
C SER A 38 21.54 20.97 11.02
N ILE A 39 21.15 19.73 10.69
CA ILE A 39 21.50 18.98 9.46
C ILE A 39 20.88 17.59 9.66
N PHE A 40 19.75 17.35 8.98
CA PHE A 40 19.35 16.06 8.40
C PHE A 40 18.21 16.39 7.40
N ALA A 41 18.52 17.20 6.40
CA ALA A 41 17.80 17.16 5.12
C ALA A 41 18.64 16.23 4.24
N ASP A 42 18.06 15.11 3.81
CA ASP A 42 18.73 14.13 2.95
C ASP A 42 19.10 14.81 1.63
N THR A 43 20.39 15.10 1.41
CA THR A 43 20.92 15.77 0.22
C THR A 43 20.94 14.87 -1.02
N ARG A 44 19.89 14.05 -1.20
CA ARG A 44 19.77 13.06 -2.28
C ARG A 44 18.39 13.13 -2.95
N CYS A 45 17.79 14.31 -3.03
CA CYS A 45 16.65 14.52 -3.93
C CYS A 45 17.18 14.64 -5.37
N ILE A 46 16.49 14.00 -6.34
CA ILE A 46 16.82 14.05 -7.77
C ILE A 46 15.53 14.35 -8.53
N ILE A 47 15.55 15.42 -9.33
CA ILE A 47 14.53 15.74 -10.34
C ILE A 47 15.12 15.37 -11.72
N ASP A 48 14.26 15.02 -12.67
CA ASP A 48 14.65 14.89 -14.07
C ASP A 48 15.39 16.17 -14.55
N PRO A 49 16.63 16.08 -15.09
CA PRO A 49 17.41 17.22 -15.56
C PRO A 49 16.75 18.02 -16.70
N TYR A 50 15.75 17.46 -17.39
CA TYR A 50 14.95 18.16 -18.41
C TYR A 50 13.86 19.07 -17.82
N ILE A 51 13.55 18.95 -16.52
CA ILE A 51 12.66 19.88 -15.79
C ILE A 51 13.50 21.02 -15.21
N LYS A 52 14.00 21.89 -16.09
CA LYS A 52 14.51 23.21 -15.68
C LYS A 52 13.36 24.21 -15.67
N GLU A 53 12.90 24.58 -14.47
CA GLU A 53 12.01 25.71 -14.19
C GLU A 53 10.72 25.78 -15.03
N SER A 54 9.59 25.30 -14.47
CA SER A 54 8.32 25.90 -14.84
C SER A 54 8.37 27.37 -14.42
N LYS A 55 8.44 28.30 -15.37
CA LYS A 55 8.31 29.74 -15.05
C LYS A 55 6.85 30.21 -14.99
N LYS A 56 5.89 29.33 -15.30
CA LYS A 56 4.48 29.71 -15.46
C LYS A 56 3.54 28.56 -15.09
N TYR A 57 2.90 28.67 -13.93
CA TYR A 57 1.73 27.86 -13.56
C TYR A 57 0.43 28.31 -14.24
N SER A 58 0.48 29.46 -14.92
CA SER A 58 -0.61 30.04 -15.69
C SER A 58 -0.09 30.66 -16.98
N TYR A 59 -0.76 30.35 -18.10
CA TYR A 59 -0.70 31.22 -19.28
C TYR A 59 -1.54 32.44 -18.99
N ASN A 60 -0.93 33.47 -18.40
CA ASN A 60 -1.53 34.79 -18.44
C ASN A 60 -1.40 35.32 -19.87
N TYR A 61 -2.26 34.86 -20.76
CA TYR A 61 -2.62 35.64 -21.94
C TYR A 61 -3.63 36.68 -21.44
N GLU A 62 -3.29 37.96 -21.56
CA GLU A 62 -4.21 39.06 -21.21
C GLU A 62 -5.32 39.23 -22.26
N ASP A 63 -5.14 38.61 -23.44
CA ASP A 63 -6.11 38.57 -24.54
C ASP A 63 -6.95 37.27 -24.52
N PRO A 64 -8.28 37.35 -24.36
CA PRO A 64 -9.19 36.21 -24.45
C PRO A 64 -9.04 35.35 -25.72
N ALA A 65 -8.64 35.94 -26.86
CA ALA A 65 -8.44 35.21 -28.11
C ALA A 65 -7.19 34.31 -28.05
N GLU A 66 -6.10 34.78 -27.43
CA GLU A 66 -4.87 34.00 -27.23
C GLU A 66 -5.05 32.93 -26.14
N ILE A 67 -5.89 33.17 -25.12
CA ILE A 67 -6.33 32.14 -24.16
C ILE A 67 -7.02 30.98 -24.91
N ASN A 68 -7.99 31.30 -25.77
CA ASN A 68 -8.74 30.29 -26.52
C ASN A 68 -7.81 29.49 -27.46
N LYS A 69 -6.90 30.17 -28.17
CA LYS A 69 -5.91 29.54 -29.04
C LYS A 69 -4.96 28.61 -28.27
N GLY A 70 -4.41 29.06 -27.15
CA GLY A 70 -3.55 28.25 -26.29
C GLY A 70 -4.26 26.99 -25.77
N GLN A 71 -5.52 27.12 -25.38
CA GLN A 71 -6.35 25.98 -24.93
C GLN A 71 -6.64 24.99 -26.07
N GLU A 72 -6.87 25.46 -27.29
CA GLU A 72 -7.03 24.59 -28.45
C GLU A 72 -5.75 23.81 -28.78
N ILE A 73 -4.58 24.45 -28.70
CA ILE A 73 -3.28 23.78 -28.86
C ILE A 73 -3.08 22.74 -27.75
N TYR A 74 -3.37 23.10 -26.50
CA TYR A 74 -3.33 22.18 -25.35
C TYR A 74 -4.15 20.92 -25.62
N ASN A 75 -5.43 21.09 -26.00
CA ASN A 75 -6.36 19.98 -26.23
C ASN A 75 -5.88 19.07 -27.36
N VAL A 76 -5.32 19.66 -28.42
CA VAL A 76 -4.81 18.93 -29.58
C VAL A 76 -3.54 18.15 -29.23
N ILE A 77 -2.61 18.72 -28.47
CA ILE A 77 -1.42 18.02 -27.98
C ILE A 77 -1.81 16.90 -27.02
N TYR A 78 -2.69 17.17 -26.05
CA TYR A 78 -3.19 16.16 -25.11
C TYR A 78 -3.81 14.96 -25.83
N LYS A 79 -4.72 15.20 -26.76
CA LYS A 79 -5.36 14.14 -27.53
C LYS A 79 -4.34 13.31 -28.33
N ALA A 80 -3.37 13.97 -28.95
CA ALA A 80 -2.34 13.29 -29.73
C ALA A 80 -1.46 12.38 -28.86
N LEU A 81 -1.04 12.86 -27.68
CA LEU A 81 -0.28 12.08 -26.72
C LEU A 81 -1.08 10.88 -26.18
N VAL A 82 -2.35 11.08 -25.84
CA VAL A 82 -3.25 10.00 -25.38
C VAL A 82 -3.43 8.91 -26.45
N ASN A 83 -3.47 9.30 -27.73
CA ASN A 83 -3.61 8.40 -28.87
C ASN A 83 -2.29 7.74 -29.31
N LEU A 84 -1.16 8.17 -28.75
CA LEU A 84 0.19 7.77 -29.19
C LEU A 84 0.47 8.14 -30.65
N ASP A 85 -0.02 9.30 -31.08
CA ASP A 85 0.26 9.85 -32.41
C ASP A 85 1.75 10.19 -32.53
N ASP A 86 2.35 10.06 -33.70
CA ASP A 86 3.79 10.35 -33.87
C ASP A 86 4.08 11.86 -33.97
N SER A 87 3.06 12.64 -34.29
CA SER A 87 3.18 14.09 -34.44
C SER A 87 1.81 14.77 -34.45
N VAL A 88 1.80 16.09 -34.28
CA VAL A 88 0.62 16.93 -34.47
C VAL A 88 0.92 18.17 -35.31
N ASP A 89 -0.03 18.57 -36.16
CA ASP A 89 0.07 19.76 -36.99
C ASP A 89 -0.61 20.96 -36.32
N LEU A 90 0.19 21.96 -35.97
CA LEU A 90 -0.23 23.21 -35.34
C LEU A 90 -0.24 24.39 -36.33
N SER A 91 0.05 24.16 -37.63
CA SER A 91 0.13 25.21 -38.65
C SER A 91 -1.17 26.03 -38.79
N LYS A 92 -2.33 25.38 -38.59
CA LYS A 92 -3.66 26.02 -38.64
C LYS A 92 -3.86 27.11 -37.59
N TYR A 93 -3.03 27.16 -36.55
CA TYR A 93 -3.07 28.21 -35.52
C TYR A 93 -2.20 29.42 -35.87
N GLY A 94 -1.56 29.44 -37.04
CA GLY A 94 -0.45 30.35 -37.34
C GLY A 94 0.76 29.88 -36.52
N PRO A 95 1.80 29.30 -37.15
CA PRO A 95 2.85 28.52 -36.48
C PRO A 95 3.26 29.14 -35.14
N PRO A 96 2.83 28.57 -33.99
CA PRO A 96 3.09 29.17 -32.70
C PRO A 96 4.60 29.25 -32.44
N LYS A 97 5.02 30.15 -31.55
CA LYS A 97 6.43 30.23 -31.17
C LYS A 97 6.84 28.93 -30.48
N THR A 98 8.07 28.48 -30.73
CA THR A 98 8.61 27.25 -30.14
C THR A 98 8.50 27.21 -28.62
N SER A 99 8.75 28.35 -27.95
CA SER A 99 8.59 28.47 -26.49
C SER A 99 7.17 28.13 -26.05
N ASP A 100 6.18 28.69 -26.73
CA ASP A 100 4.77 28.56 -26.36
C ASP A 100 4.31 27.11 -26.56
N VAL A 101 4.75 26.45 -27.64
CA VAL A 101 4.45 25.02 -27.87
C VAL A 101 5.05 24.14 -26.79
N PHE A 102 6.30 24.36 -26.42
CA PHE A 102 6.98 23.55 -25.41
C PHE A 102 6.44 23.79 -24.01
N ASP A 103 6.12 25.03 -23.67
CA ASP A 103 5.44 25.34 -22.43
C ASP A 103 4.06 24.63 -22.45
N ILE A 104 3.29 24.66 -23.55
CA ILE A 104 1.91 24.13 -23.56
C ILE A 104 1.95 22.61 -23.43
N ARG A 105 2.87 21.97 -24.16
CA ARG A 105 3.16 20.54 -24.02
C ARG A 105 3.56 20.21 -22.58
N LYS A 106 4.42 21.01 -21.95
CA LYS A 106 4.80 20.80 -20.55
C LYS A 106 3.57 20.88 -19.64
N LYS A 107 2.70 21.87 -19.82
CA LYS A 107 1.45 21.98 -19.06
C LYS A 107 0.57 20.74 -19.23
N VAL A 108 0.43 20.21 -20.45
CA VAL A 108 -0.30 18.95 -20.70
C VAL A 108 0.30 17.82 -19.86
N LEU A 109 1.62 17.64 -19.86
CA LEU A 109 2.27 16.58 -19.09
C LEU A 109 2.14 16.79 -17.57
N ASP A 110 2.19 18.04 -17.11
CA ASP A 110 2.03 18.37 -15.70
C ASP A 110 0.59 18.11 -15.20
N ASP A 111 -0.41 18.46 -16.02
CA ASP A 111 -1.82 18.24 -15.71
C ASP A 111 -2.24 16.76 -15.83
N HIS A 112 -1.56 16.01 -16.71
CA HIS A 112 -1.84 14.61 -17.06
C HIS A 112 -0.64 13.68 -16.80
N PRO A 113 -0.27 13.44 -15.52
CA PRO A 113 0.84 12.57 -15.15
C PRO A 113 0.69 11.11 -15.61
N GLU A 114 -0.51 10.67 -16.02
CA GLU A 114 -0.72 9.39 -16.69
C GLU A 114 0.03 9.26 -18.03
N ILE A 115 0.49 10.36 -18.62
CA ILE A 115 1.30 10.43 -19.85
C ILE A 115 2.80 10.36 -19.52
N PHE A 116 3.19 9.47 -18.62
CA PHE A 116 4.59 9.30 -18.20
C PHE A 116 5.51 8.70 -19.27
N TYR A 117 4.94 8.19 -20.35
CA TYR A 117 5.66 7.50 -21.42
C TYR A 117 6.21 8.43 -22.51
N PHE A 118 6.04 9.74 -22.37
CA PHE A 118 6.62 10.74 -23.26
C PHE A 118 8.11 10.98 -22.92
N THR A 119 8.95 11.22 -23.93
CA THR A 119 10.33 11.66 -23.73
C THR A 119 10.59 13.01 -24.40
N HIS A 120 11.26 13.90 -23.66
CA HIS A 120 11.73 15.19 -24.19
C HIS A 120 12.83 15.01 -25.23
N GLN A 121 13.61 13.94 -25.12
CA GLN A 121 14.69 13.64 -26.05
C GLN A 121 14.12 13.32 -27.43
N ASP A 122 14.67 13.97 -28.46
CA ASP A 122 14.29 13.81 -29.87
C ASP A 122 12.83 14.22 -30.22
N SER A 123 12.12 14.89 -29.31
CA SER A 123 10.88 15.60 -29.65
C SER A 123 11.21 16.96 -30.27
N VAL A 124 10.76 17.18 -31.51
CA VAL A 124 11.12 18.36 -32.31
C VAL A 124 9.88 19.14 -32.70
N TYR A 125 9.95 20.47 -32.58
CA TYR A 125 8.97 21.37 -33.18
C TYR A 125 9.58 22.07 -34.40
N TRP A 126 8.95 21.90 -35.55
CA TRP A 126 9.43 22.35 -36.84
C TRP A 126 8.82 23.70 -37.22
N THR A 127 9.53 24.49 -38.02
CA THR A 127 9.08 25.81 -38.48
C THR A 127 7.80 25.77 -39.33
N ASN A 128 7.44 24.61 -39.87
CA ASN A 128 6.20 24.39 -40.59
C ASN A 128 4.98 24.15 -39.66
N GLY A 129 5.16 24.21 -38.33
CA GLY A 129 4.10 24.01 -37.35
C GLY A 129 3.91 22.56 -36.89
N LYS A 130 4.74 21.61 -37.34
CA LYS A 130 4.67 20.20 -36.92
C LYS A 130 5.40 19.99 -35.59
N LEU A 131 4.73 19.37 -34.61
CA LEU A 131 5.34 18.92 -33.35
C LEU A 131 5.45 17.38 -33.37
N ASP A 132 6.67 16.85 -33.35
CA ASP A 132 6.93 15.42 -33.30
C ASP A 132 7.04 14.91 -31.86
N PHE A 133 6.46 13.74 -31.62
CA PHE A 133 6.48 13.05 -30.33
C PHE A 133 7.42 11.84 -30.35
N LYS A 134 7.99 11.56 -29.18
CA LYS A 134 8.79 10.37 -28.92
C LYS A 134 8.33 9.72 -27.63
N TYR A 135 8.40 8.40 -27.61
CA TYR A 135 7.91 7.58 -26.52
C TYR A 135 9.02 6.68 -25.99
N ILE A 136 8.96 6.37 -24.69
CA ILE A 136 9.97 5.57 -23.99
C ILE A 136 10.08 4.12 -24.51
N ALA A 137 9.06 3.63 -25.22
CA ALA A 137 8.99 2.29 -25.77
C ALA A 137 8.08 2.23 -27.00
N SER A 138 7.90 1.04 -27.59
CA SER A 138 6.94 0.83 -28.68
C SER A 138 5.51 1.11 -28.22
N LYS A 139 4.63 1.50 -29.17
CA LYS A 139 3.23 1.86 -28.85
C LYS A 139 2.47 0.74 -28.14
N ASP A 140 2.74 -0.52 -28.44
CA ASP A 140 2.08 -1.65 -27.78
C ASP A 140 2.58 -1.86 -26.35
N VAL A 141 3.87 -1.66 -26.10
CA VAL A 141 4.42 -1.66 -24.74
C VAL A 141 3.81 -0.52 -23.93
N VAL A 142 3.78 0.69 -24.50
CA VAL A 142 3.18 1.86 -23.83
C VAL A 142 1.71 1.65 -23.50
N LYS A 143 0.91 1.08 -24.42
CA LYS A 143 -0.50 0.74 -24.15
C LYS A 143 -0.65 -0.21 -22.95
N ASN A 144 0.20 -1.24 -22.88
CA ASN A 144 0.17 -2.19 -21.76
C ASN A 144 0.53 -1.50 -20.44
N MET A 145 1.60 -0.69 -20.43
CA MET A 145 2.01 0.03 -19.22
C MET A 145 0.94 1.03 -18.77
N LYS A 146 0.29 1.74 -19.70
CA LYS A 146 -0.84 2.64 -19.40
C LYS A 146 -1.99 1.89 -18.74
N ASN A 147 -2.39 0.75 -19.30
CA ASN A 147 -3.46 -0.08 -18.73
C ASN A 147 -3.10 -0.60 -17.33
N GLU A 148 -1.84 -0.99 -17.10
CA GLU A 148 -1.38 -1.45 -15.79
C GLU A 148 -1.43 -0.31 -14.74
N LEU A 149 -0.94 0.88 -15.09
CA LEU A 149 -1.01 2.06 -14.23
C LEU A 149 -2.47 2.42 -13.91
N ASP A 150 -3.34 2.50 -14.92
CA ASP A 150 -4.74 2.84 -14.73
C ASP A 150 -5.46 1.82 -13.85
N ASN A 151 -5.23 0.53 -14.07
CA ASN A 151 -5.83 -0.53 -13.25
C ASN A 151 -5.39 -0.43 -11.79
N LYS A 152 -4.09 -0.23 -11.52
CA LYS A 152 -3.59 -0.06 -10.16
C LYS A 152 -4.11 1.22 -9.51
N ALA A 153 -4.03 2.36 -10.19
CA ALA A 153 -4.54 3.62 -9.68
C ALA A 153 -6.04 3.54 -9.35
N ASN A 154 -6.85 2.96 -10.25
CA ASN A 154 -8.28 2.77 -10.00
C ASN A 154 -8.55 1.82 -8.83
N ASN A 155 -7.73 0.77 -8.65
CA ASN A 155 -7.84 -0.11 -7.49
C ASN A 155 -7.48 0.61 -6.18
N ILE A 156 -6.48 1.49 -6.19
CA ILE A 156 -6.15 2.34 -5.04
C ILE A 156 -7.36 3.20 -4.68
N ILE A 157 -7.92 3.95 -5.63
CA ILE A 157 -9.11 4.77 -5.37
C ILE A 157 -10.27 3.92 -4.83
N LYS A 158 -10.54 2.78 -5.46
CA LYS A 158 -11.62 1.87 -5.03
C LYS A 158 -11.45 1.34 -3.59
N THR A 159 -10.22 1.12 -3.15
CA THR A 159 -9.94 0.52 -1.84
C THR A 159 -9.71 1.55 -0.74
N GLN A 160 -9.17 2.72 -1.08
CA GLN A 160 -8.80 3.74 -0.11
C GLN A 160 -9.86 4.83 0.04
N ILE A 161 -10.72 5.02 -0.96
CA ILE A 161 -11.63 6.17 -1.02
C ILE A 161 -13.10 5.73 -0.91
N SER A 162 -13.82 6.37 0.01
CA SER A 162 -15.28 6.26 0.15
C SER A 162 -15.96 7.57 -0.25
N ASN A 163 -17.17 7.48 -0.79
CA ASN A 163 -18.01 8.64 -1.12
C ASN A 163 -18.38 9.49 0.10
N SER A 164 -18.28 8.94 1.32
CA SER A 164 -18.53 9.66 2.56
C SER A 164 -17.34 10.50 3.05
N MET A 165 -16.16 10.36 2.45
CA MET A 165 -14.97 11.11 2.86
C MET A 165 -15.03 12.56 2.38
N ASN A 166 -14.68 13.49 3.26
CA ASN A 166 -14.40 14.87 2.88
C ASN A 166 -13.05 14.96 2.13
N ASN A 167 -12.76 16.11 1.52
CA ASN A 167 -11.56 16.28 0.69
C ASN A 167 -10.26 16.07 1.47
N MET A 168 -10.17 16.53 2.72
CA MET A 168 -8.98 16.29 3.56
C MET A 168 -8.78 14.80 3.87
N ASP A 169 -9.84 14.06 4.21
CA ASP A 169 -9.75 12.61 4.45
C ASP A 169 -9.34 11.85 3.17
N LYS A 170 -9.76 12.30 1.98
CA LYS A 170 -9.28 11.75 0.70
C LYS A 170 -7.80 12.03 0.47
N VAL A 171 -7.34 13.26 0.75
CA VAL A 171 -5.92 13.64 0.64
C VAL A 171 -5.07 12.76 1.56
N ILE A 172 -5.48 12.61 2.82
CA ILE A 172 -4.79 11.72 3.78
C ILE A 172 -4.77 10.27 3.29
N ALA A 173 -5.90 9.73 2.81
CA ALA A 173 -5.96 8.34 2.37
C ALA A 173 -5.02 8.06 1.18
N ILE A 174 -4.94 8.98 0.22
CA ILE A 174 -4.02 8.87 -0.92
C ILE A 174 -2.57 9.04 -0.45
N HIS A 175 -2.30 10.06 0.35
CA HIS A 175 -0.98 10.33 0.92
C HIS A 175 -0.44 9.11 1.68
N ASP A 176 -1.22 8.58 2.62
CA ASP A 176 -0.84 7.44 3.46
C ASP A 176 -0.59 6.20 2.62
N TYR A 177 -1.43 5.96 1.60
CA TYR A 177 -1.20 4.86 0.69
C TYR A 177 0.16 4.98 -0.01
N LEU A 178 0.49 6.15 -0.56
CA LEU A 178 1.77 6.36 -1.24
C LEU A 178 2.96 6.18 -0.29
N VAL A 179 2.92 6.82 0.88
CA VAL A 179 4.00 6.71 1.88
C VAL A 179 4.20 5.26 2.35
N LEU A 180 3.11 4.53 2.58
CA LEU A 180 3.18 3.16 3.11
C LEU A 180 3.54 2.10 2.06
N ASN A 181 3.39 2.40 0.76
CA ASN A 181 3.59 1.43 -0.33
C ASN A 181 4.71 1.80 -1.29
N THR A 182 5.50 2.82 -0.98
CA THR A 182 6.62 3.26 -1.82
C THR A 182 7.93 3.18 -1.05
N THR A 183 8.99 2.81 -1.75
CA THR A 183 10.36 2.89 -1.23
C THR A 183 11.11 3.98 -1.97
N TYR A 184 11.69 4.91 -1.22
CA TYR A 184 12.58 5.92 -1.80
C TYR A 184 13.88 5.27 -2.31
N ASP A 185 14.09 5.30 -3.63
CA ASP A 185 15.25 4.66 -4.29
C ASP A 185 15.70 5.45 -5.51
N LEU A 186 16.97 5.91 -5.49
CA LEU A 186 17.59 6.67 -6.58
C LEU A 186 17.84 5.85 -7.84
N ASN A 187 17.83 4.52 -7.74
CA ASN A 187 18.08 3.62 -8.86
C ASN A 187 16.80 2.91 -9.34
N ALA A 188 15.63 3.36 -8.87
CA ALA A 188 14.36 2.76 -9.26
C ALA A 188 14.11 2.87 -10.77
N GLU A 189 13.52 1.81 -11.34
CA GLU A 189 13.02 1.84 -12.71
C GLU A 189 11.83 2.81 -12.77
N TYR A 190 11.85 3.78 -13.70
CA TYR A 190 10.83 4.85 -13.79
C TYR A 190 10.70 5.67 -12.49
N ALA A 191 11.83 5.93 -11.81
CA ALA A 191 11.88 6.59 -10.49
C ALA A 191 11.13 7.94 -10.42
N PHE A 192 11.02 8.63 -11.54
CA PHE A 192 10.46 9.98 -11.65
C PHE A 192 8.95 10.01 -11.93
N ASP A 193 8.34 8.84 -12.18
CA ASP A 193 7.03 8.74 -12.79
C ASP A 193 6.02 7.99 -11.91
N PRO A 194 4.71 8.18 -12.14
CA PRO A 194 3.69 7.42 -11.43
C PRO A 194 3.80 5.91 -11.63
N TYR A 195 4.36 5.47 -12.77
CA TYR A 195 4.57 4.05 -13.02
C TYR A 195 5.56 3.44 -12.02
N GLY A 196 6.69 4.10 -11.73
CA GLY A 196 7.64 3.62 -10.71
C GLY A 196 6.97 3.49 -9.34
N VAL A 197 6.28 4.54 -8.90
CA VAL A 197 5.68 4.58 -7.57
C VAL A 197 4.44 3.69 -7.44
N ILE A 198 3.43 3.84 -8.30
CA ILE A 198 2.16 3.11 -8.20
C ILE A 198 2.29 1.66 -8.67
N VAL A 199 3.11 1.41 -9.70
CA VAL A 199 3.24 0.07 -10.28
C VAL A 199 4.42 -0.70 -9.69
N LYS A 200 5.59 -0.09 -9.58
CA LYS A 200 6.79 -0.79 -9.07
C LYS A 200 6.99 -0.66 -7.55
N GLY A 201 6.34 0.31 -6.89
CA GLY A 201 6.46 0.55 -5.46
C GLY A 201 7.78 1.24 -5.07
N SER A 202 8.45 1.92 -6.01
CA SER A 202 9.69 2.64 -5.73
C SER A 202 9.85 3.88 -6.61
N GLY A 203 10.50 4.91 -6.07
CA GLY A 203 10.76 6.14 -6.82
C GLY A 203 11.51 7.20 -6.01
N VAL A 204 11.59 8.39 -6.59
CA VAL A 204 12.18 9.60 -5.97
C VAL A 204 11.12 10.69 -5.82
N CYS A 205 11.50 11.86 -5.29
CA CYS A 205 10.55 12.95 -4.98
C CYS A 205 9.59 13.30 -6.12
N GLN A 206 10.06 13.29 -7.37
CA GLN A 206 9.22 13.50 -8.54
C GLN A 206 8.18 12.39 -8.76
N GLY A 207 8.54 11.12 -8.57
CA GLY A 207 7.61 9.99 -8.67
C GLY A 207 6.50 10.07 -7.62
N TYR A 208 6.82 10.47 -6.38
CA TYR A 208 5.82 10.70 -5.34
C TYR A 208 4.88 11.83 -5.74
N THR A 209 5.44 12.97 -6.15
CA THR A 209 4.70 14.18 -6.55
C THR A 209 3.73 13.93 -7.70
N THR A 210 4.18 13.24 -8.75
CA THR A 210 3.39 12.93 -9.94
C THR A 210 2.31 11.88 -9.63
N SER A 211 2.62 10.89 -8.79
CA SER A 211 1.64 9.89 -8.32
C SER A 211 0.53 10.53 -7.50
N MET A 212 0.91 11.46 -6.61
CA MET A 212 -0.05 12.17 -5.78
C MET A 212 -1.00 13.00 -6.62
N LYS A 213 -0.48 13.75 -7.61
CA LYS A 213 -1.30 14.47 -8.60
C LYS A 213 -2.23 13.53 -9.37
N LEU A 214 -1.73 12.39 -9.87
CA LEU A 214 -2.53 11.41 -10.61
C LEU A 214 -3.72 10.91 -9.79
N LEU A 215 -3.49 10.52 -8.54
CA LEU A 215 -4.53 9.99 -7.66
C LEU A 215 -5.51 11.08 -7.18
N LEU A 216 -5.02 12.30 -6.90
CA LEU A 216 -5.86 13.45 -6.55
C LEU A 216 -6.78 13.87 -7.70
N ASN A 217 -6.26 13.91 -8.94
CA ASN A 217 -7.07 14.16 -10.14
C ASN A 217 -8.24 13.17 -10.25
N LYS A 218 -7.99 11.87 -9.98
CA LYS A 218 -9.03 10.82 -10.05
C LYS A 218 -10.16 11.00 -9.02
N VAL A 219 -9.94 11.77 -7.95
CA VAL A 219 -10.96 12.08 -6.93
C VAL A 219 -11.46 13.52 -6.99
N GLY A 220 -11.09 14.27 -8.04
CA GLY A 220 -11.53 15.64 -8.28
C GLY A 220 -10.91 16.67 -7.33
N ILE A 221 -9.69 16.42 -6.84
CA ILE A 221 -8.94 17.36 -6.00
C ILE A 221 -7.80 17.94 -6.82
N ASP A 222 -7.80 19.25 -6.97
CA ASP A 222 -6.78 19.94 -7.75
C ASP A 222 -5.46 20.01 -6.99
N SER A 223 -4.37 19.78 -7.71
CA SER A 223 -3.02 20.03 -7.24
C SER A 223 -2.11 20.48 -8.37
N VAL A 224 -1.02 21.16 -8.02
CA VAL A 224 0.05 21.57 -8.93
C VAL A 224 1.39 21.15 -8.35
N TYR A 225 2.42 21.07 -9.18
CA TYR A 225 3.78 20.80 -8.71
C TYR A 225 4.42 22.08 -8.21
N LEU A 226 5.36 21.99 -7.27
CA LEU A 226 6.27 23.06 -6.92
C LEU A 226 7.67 22.47 -6.77
N SER A 227 8.67 23.16 -7.31
CA SER A 227 10.04 22.66 -7.31
C SER A 227 11.05 23.69 -6.83
N SER A 228 12.19 23.17 -6.39
CA SER A 228 13.36 23.92 -5.95
C SER A 228 14.59 23.37 -6.63
N GLN A 229 15.22 24.18 -7.48
CA GLN A 229 16.50 23.81 -8.07
C GLN A 229 17.61 23.74 -7.02
N ALA A 230 17.63 24.68 -6.08
CA ALA A 230 18.64 24.74 -5.04
C ALA A 230 18.60 23.51 -4.12
N MET A 231 17.41 22.94 -3.89
CA MET A 231 17.24 21.72 -3.12
C MET A 231 17.25 20.45 -3.98
N ASN A 232 17.21 20.59 -5.31
CA ASN A 232 16.92 19.50 -6.24
C ASN A 232 15.68 18.69 -5.84
N HIS A 233 14.62 19.39 -5.43
CA HIS A 233 13.43 18.78 -4.82
C HIS A 233 12.12 19.30 -5.42
N ILE A 234 11.09 18.45 -5.44
CA ILE A 234 9.76 18.74 -6.00
C ILE A 234 8.68 18.13 -5.11
N TRP A 235 7.57 18.84 -4.96
CA TRP A 235 6.42 18.48 -4.12
C TRP A 235 5.13 19.07 -4.71
N ASN A 236 4.00 18.96 -4.01
CA ASN A 236 2.70 19.44 -4.48
C ASN A 236 2.22 20.69 -3.71
N ILE A 237 1.47 21.55 -4.39
CA ILE A 237 0.43 22.39 -3.74
C ILE A 237 -0.92 21.73 -4.01
N VAL A 238 -1.74 21.54 -2.98
CA VAL A 238 -3.07 20.91 -3.08
C VAL A 238 -4.15 21.89 -2.69
N ASN A 239 -5.23 21.95 -3.47
CA ASN A 239 -6.43 22.71 -3.14
C ASN A 239 -7.39 21.84 -2.32
N ILE A 240 -7.63 22.22 -1.07
CA ILE A 240 -8.56 21.54 -0.17
C ILE A 240 -9.66 22.53 0.18
N ASP A 241 -10.87 22.28 -0.34
CA ASP A 241 -12.07 23.08 -0.09
C ASP A 241 -11.89 24.59 -0.43
N GLY A 242 -11.16 24.90 -1.51
CA GLY A 242 -10.94 26.26 -1.98
C GLY A 242 -9.68 26.93 -1.42
N GLU A 243 -8.98 26.31 -0.48
CA GLU A 243 -7.72 26.80 0.08
C GLU A 243 -6.53 25.98 -0.40
N ASN A 244 -5.41 26.63 -0.72
CA ASN A 244 -4.19 25.95 -1.15
C ASN A 244 -3.27 25.64 0.05
N TYR A 245 -2.68 24.45 0.03
CA TYR A 245 -1.74 23.98 1.03
C TYR A 245 -0.50 23.40 0.36
N GLN A 246 0.67 23.68 0.91
CA GLN A 246 1.92 22.99 0.58
C GLN A 246 1.84 21.56 1.12
N MET A 247 2.21 20.59 0.29
CA MET A 247 2.20 19.17 0.62
C MET A 247 3.43 18.45 0.06
N ASP A 248 4.19 17.80 0.93
CA ASP A 248 5.38 17.01 0.57
C ASP A 248 5.32 15.60 1.14
N SER A 249 4.76 14.70 0.33
CA SER A 249 4.66 13.28 0.65
C SER A 249 6.02 12.58 0.77
N THR A 250 7.08 13.12 0.17
CA THR A 250 8.41 12.51 0.24
C THR A 250 9.07 12.78 1.59
N TRP A 251 8.91 13.98 2.14
CA TRP A 251 9.45 14.30 3.48
C TRP A 251 8.58 13.74 4.62
N ASP A 252 7.33 13.40 4.34
CA ASP A 252 6.45 12.65 5.25
C ASP A 252 6.69 11.13 5.20
N ASP A 253 7.42 10.62 4.20
CA ASP A 253 7.93 9.24 4.16
C ASP A 253 9.24 9.12 4.99
N PRO A 254 9.25 8.32 6.08
CA PRO A 254 10.42 8.18 6.91
C PRO A 254 11.56 7.44 6.18
N VAL A 255 12.66 8.12 5.89
CA VAL A 255 13.88 7.50 5.33
C VAL A 255 14.88 7.09 6.45
N PRO A 256 15.47 5.87 6.43
CA PRO A 256 15.12 4.74 5.56
C PRO A 256 13.70 4.23 5.86
N ASN A 257 12.99 3.77 4.82
CA ASN A 257 11.58 3.37 4.87
C ASN A 257 11.26 2.55 6.13
N ARG A 258 10.26 3.00 6.89
CA ARG A 258 9.78 2.32 8.09
C ARG A 258 8.39 1.76 7.80
N GLU A 259 8.34 0.44 7.63
CA GLU A 259 7.09 -0.28 7.37
C GLU A 259 5.99 0.13 8.35
N GLY A 260 4.83 0.54 7.81
CA GLY A 260 3.65 0.91 8.60
C GLY A 260 3.68 2.30 9.23
N VAL A 261 4.63 3.17 8.87
CA VAL A 261 4.79 4.50 9.47
C VAL A 261 4.48 5.61 8.47
N VAL A 262 3.61 6.54 8.88
CA VAL A 262 3.34 7.79 8.17
C VAL A 262 3.47 8.98 9.12
N ARG A 263 3.91 10.12 8.58
CA ARG A 263 3.97 11.43 9.26
C ARG A 263 3.08 12.43 8.54
N TYR A 264 2.58 13.43 9.24
CA TYR A 264 1.84 14.56 8.64
C TYR A 264 2.56 15.89 8.82
N LYS A 265 3.89 15.85 8.93
CA LYS A 265 4.72 17.02 9.20
C LYS A 265 4.70 18.00 8.02
N TYR A 266 4.54 17.49 6.80
CA TYR A 266 4.51 18.24 5.55
C TYR A 266 3.22 18.02 4.73
N LEU A 267 2.13 17.56 5.35
CA LEU A 267 0.91 17.20 4.63
C LEU A 267 0.07 18.40 4.15
N ALA A 268 -0.05 19.45 4.96
CA ALA A 268 -0.90 20.60 4.66
C ALA A 268 -0.42 21.88 5.35
N LEU A 269 0.55 22.56 4.72
CA LEU A 269 1.28 23.68 5.31
C LEU A 269 0.94 25.00 4.58
N SER A 270 1.04 26.09 5.33
CA SER A 270 1.17 27.42 4.72
C SER A 270 2.58 27.64 4.13
N ASP A 271 2.72 28.64 3.26
CA ASP A 271 4.00 29.05 2.68
C ASP A 271 5.02 29.40 3.77
N ASP A 272 4.60 30.12 4.81
CA ASP A 272 5.47 30.53 5.93
C ASP A 272 6.01 29.34 6.73
N GLU A 273 5.25 28.25 6.78
CA GLU A 273 5.67 27.03 7.47
C GLU A 273 6.60 26.19 6.62
N MET A 274 6.26 26.03 5.34
CA MET A 274 7.09 25.31 4.37
C MET A 274 8.45 26.02 4.19
N ARG A 275 8.47 27.35 4.20
CA ARG A 275 9.71 28.16 4.07
C ARG A 275 10.72 28.02 5.20
N LYS A 276 10.39 27.33 6.28
CA LYS A 276 11.33 27.08 7.39
C LYS A 276 12.47 26.16 6.99
N ASP A 277 12.22 25.25 6.05
CA ASP A 277 13.18 24.27 5.56
C ASP A 277 13.10 24.00 4.05
N HIS A 278 12.12 24.58 3.35
CA HIS A 278 12.03 24.59 1.89
C HIS A 278 12.26 25.98 1.30
N ASN A 279 12.80 26.02 0.09
CA ASN A 279 12.92 27.25 -0.68
C ASN A 279 12.41 27.02 -2.10
N TRP A 280 11.73 28.01 -2.67
CA TRP A 280 11.33 28.04 -4.07
C TRP A 280 11.25 29.49 -4.54
N GLU A 281 11.51 29.69 -5.83
CA GLU A 281 11.59 31.02 -6.45
C GLU A 281 10.37 31.37 -7.30
N ASP A 282 9.51 30.39 -7.62
CA ASP A 282 8.36 30.64 -8.49
C ASP A 282 7.35 31.57 -7.80
N LYS A 283 7.24 32.79 -8.34
CA LYS A 283 6.34 33.84 -7.85
C LYS A 283 4.91 33.67 -8.34
N THR A 284 4.70 32.84 -9.37
CA THR A 284 3.40 32.53 -9.98
C THR A 284 2.70 31.34 -9.33
N ALA A 285 3.39 30.59 -8.47
CA ALA A 285 2.82 29.50 -7.71
C ALA A 285 1.61 29.97 -6.85
N PRO A 286 0.53 29.17 -6.76
CA PRO A 286 -0.59 29.48 -5.88
C PRO A 286 -0.13 29.73 -4.45
N LYS A 287 -0.68 30.76 -3.80
CA LYS A 287 -0.32 31.11 -2.42
C LYS A 287 -1.02 30.18 -1.42
N CYS A 288 -0.25 29.66 -0.47
CA CYS A 288 -0.75 28.84 0.62
C CYS A 288 -0.73 29.66 1.91
N THR A 289 -1.85 30.26 2.29
CA THR A 289 -1.94 31.18 3.46
C THR A 289 -2.69 30.59 4.64
N SER A 290 -3.46 29.52 4.44
CA SER A 290 -4.27 28.92 5.49
C SER A 290 -3.43 28.12 6.47
N THR A 291 -3.76 28.23 7.75
CA THR A 291 -3.15 27.47 8.87
C THR A 291 -4.13 26.49 9.50
N LYS A 292 -5.29 26.26 8.86
CA LYS A 292 -6.38 25.40 9.36
C LYS A 292 -5.89 24.03 9.85
N TYR A 293 -4.93 23.43 9.15
CA TYR A 293 -4.40 22.09 9.43
C TYR A 293 -3.03 22.08 10.14
N HIS A 294 -2.56 23.23 10.65
CA HIS A 294 -1.26 23.37 11.32
C HIS A 294 -1.00 22.29 12.39
N TYR A 295 -2.03 21.93 13.15
CA TYR A 295 -1.94 20.96 14.25
C TYR A 295 -1.47 19.57 13.80
N MET A 296 -1.58 19.24 12.51
CA MET A 296 -1.11 17.96 11.94
C MET A 296 0.41 17.84 11.93
N ARG A 297 1.13 18.96 12.00
CA ARG A 297 2.59 18.99 11.92
C ARG A 297 3.31 18.34 13.09
N GLU A 298 2.61 18.15 14.21
CA GLU A 298 3.14 17.47 15.39
C GLU A 298 2.93 15.95 15.35
N MET A 299 2.36 15.42 14.27
CA MET A 299 1.89 14.04 14.20
C MET A 299 2.89 13.13 13.49
N ASP A 300 3.56 12.28 14.27
CA ASP A 300 4.27 11.10 13.80
C ASP A 300 3.47 9.84 14.15
N TYR A 301 3.61 8.76 13.36
CA TYR A 301 3.00 7.46 13.64
C TYR A 301 1.47 7.52 13.85
N VAL A 302 0.78 8.01 12.83
CA VAL A 302 -0.64 8.34 12.95
C VAL A 302 -1.53 7.12 12.73
N VAL A 303 -2.52 6.95 13.62
CA VAL A 303 -3.63 6.01 13.46
C VAL A 303 -4.94 6.81 13.42
N ASN A 304 -5.62 6.78 12.28
CA ASN A 304 -6.94 7.37 12.11
C ASN A 304 -8.02 6.38 12.60
N TYR A 305 -8.92 6.82 13.48
CA TYR A 305 -10.04 5.99 13.95
C TYR A 305 -11.25 6.84 14.35
N LYS A 306 -12.38 6.62 13.66
CA LYS A 306 -13.60 7.45 13.76
C LYS A 306 -13.25 8.93 13.61
N ASP A 307 -13.66 9.77 14.55
CA ASP A 307 -13.45 11.21 14.54
C ASP A 307 -12.10 11.64 15.15
N TYR A 308 -11.21 10.70 15.47
CA TYR A 308 -9.96 10.99 16.16
C TYR A 308 -8.74 10.51 15.39
N ARG A 309 -7.63 11.21 15.64
CA ARG A 309 -6.27 10.80 15.29
C ARG A 309 -5.49 10.49 16.56
N TYR A 310 -4.80 9.37 16.54
CA TYR A 310 -3.88 8.94 17.58
C TYR A 310 -2.47 9.02 17.02
N TYR A 311 -1.56 9.71 17.70
CA TYR A 311 -0.23 9.97 17.15
C TYR A 311 0.83 10.07 18.23
N THR A 312 2.07 9.86 17.85
CA THR A 312 3.26 10.15 18.65
C THR A 312 3.69 11.59 18.41
N ASN A 313 3.89 12.35 19.49
CA ASN A 313 4.47 13.69 19.42
C ASN A 313 5.97 13.62 19.77
N VAL A 314 6.82 13.64 18.76
CA VAL A 314 8.28 13.53 18.94
C VAL A 314 8.85 14.76 19.66
N SER A 315 8.26 15.95 19.43
CA SER A 315 8.70 17.20 20.08
C SER A 315 8.43 17.20 21.58
N ASP A 316 7.39 16.48 22.01
CA ASP A 316 7.15 16.15 23.40
C ASP A 316 7.66 14.75 23.70
N GLY A 317 8.91 14.38 23.37
CA GLY A 317 9.57 13.15 23.84
C GLY A 317 8.76 11.86 23.64
N ASP A 318 8.16 11.72 22.45
CA ASP A 318 7.42 10.56 21.97
C ASP A 318 6.16 10.21 22.77
N ARG A 319 5.50 11.18 23.43
CA ARG A 319 4.22 10.89 24.12
C ARG A 319 3.11 10.66 23.10
N VAL A 320 2.15 9.80 23.47
CA VAL A 320 1.00 9.50 22.62
C VAL A 320 -0.14 10.45 22.93
N TYR A 321 -0.67 11.05 21.87
CA TYR A 321 -1.78 11.99 21.90
C TYR A 321 -3.00 11.43 21.14
N LYS A 322 -4.17 11.93 21.52
CA LYS A 322 -5.45 11.82 20.81
C LYS A 322 -5.91 13.23 20.48
N ILE A 323 -6.45 13.45 19.30
CA ILE A 323 -7.03 14.74 18.88
C ILE A 323 -8.18 14.49 17.91
N LYS A 324 -9.21 15.33 17.92
CA LYS A 324 -10.27 15.23 16.91
C LYS A 324 -9.72 15.57 15.53
N LYS A 325 -10.38 15.03 14.50
CA LYS A 325 -9.97 15.27 13.11
C LYS A 325 -10.01 16.73 12.71
N ASP A 326 -10.82 17.55 13.38
CA ASP A 326 -10.91 19.02 13.21
C ASP A 326 -9.83 19.82 13.99
N GLY A 327 -8.94 19.14 14.73
CA GLY A 327 -7.89 19.76 15.54
C GLY A 327 -8.31 20.14 16.95
N SER A 328 -9.57 19.93 17.34
CA SER A 328 -10.04 20.18 18.70
C SER A 328 -9.78 19.00 19.65
N ASP A 329 -10.00 19.20 20.95
CA ASP A 329 -9.96 18.15 21.98
C ASP A 329 -8.64 17.34 22.00
N LYS A 330 -7.51 18.06 21.89
CA LYS A 330 -6.18 17.46 21.99
C LYS A 330 -5.91 17.01 23.43
N GLN A 331 -5.59 15.72 23.59
CA GLN A 331 -5.35 15.11 24.88
C GLN A 331 -4.09 14.23 24.82
N LYS A 332 -3.23 14.35 25.83
CA LYS A 332 -2.15 13.38 26.07
C LYS A 332 -2.75 12.15 26.72
N ILE A 333 -2.62 10.99 26.08
CA ILE A 333 -3.26 9.74 26.53
C ILE A 333 -2.25 8.70 27.05
N VAL A 334 -0.96 8.85 26.72
CA VAL A 334 0.13 8.04 27.29
C VAL A 334 1.28 8.96 27.68
N ASN A 335 1.68 8.93 28.96
CA ASN A 335 2.76 9.77 29.51
C ASN A 335 4.17 9.23 29.23
N SER A 336 4.30 7.92 29.01
CA SER A 336 5.55 7.30 28.61
C SER A 336 5.75 7.35 27.09
N PRO A 337 7.00 7.37 26.60
CA PRO A 337 7.32 7.23 25.18
C PRO A 337 6.59 6.05 24.54
N GLY A 338 5.91 6.28 23.42
CA GLY A 338 5.09 5.27 22.77
C GLY A 338 4.69 5.59 21.33
N THR A 339 4.33 4.54 20.60
CA THR A 339 3.95 4.59 19.18
C THR A 339 2.61 3.90 18.93
N PRO A 340 1.54 4.61 18.52
CA PRO A 340 0.29 4.00 18.06
C PRO A 340 0.54 2.99 16.94
N LEU A 341 -0.20 1.89 16.95
CA LEU A 341 -0.10 0.84 15.93
C LEU A 341 -1.42 0.66 15.19
N TYR A 342 -2.50 0.43 15.93
CA TYR A 342 -3.84 0.24 15.38
C TYR A 342 -4.90 0.33 16.48
N VAL A 343 -6.15 0.51 16.07
CA VAL A 343 -7.30 0.39 16.97
C VAL A 343 -8.02 -0.94 16.70
N LYS A 344 -8.33 -1.68 17.75
CA LYS A 344 -9.14 -2.90 17.68
C LYS A 344 -9.97 -3.06 18.94
N ASP A 345 -11.25 -3.42 18.78
CA ASP A 345 -12.19 -3.72 19.87
C ASP A 345 -12.31 -2.59 20.92
N GLY A 346 -12.25 -1.33 20.49
CA GLY A 346 -12.31 -0.15 21.38
C GLY A 346 -11.01 0.16 22.13
N TYR A 347 -9.90 -0.52 21.77
CA TYR A 347 -8.58 -0.28 22.34
C TYR A 347 -7.62 0.26 21.28
N LEU A 348 -6.85 1.27 21.66
CA LEU A 348 -5.63 1.67 20.96
C LEU A 348 -4.50 0.72 21.38
N TYR A 349 -3.95 -0.01 20.41
CA TYR A 349 -2.71 -0.76 20.59
C TYR A 349 -1.53 0.14 20.25
N TYR A 350 -0.53 0.18 21.14
CA TYR A 350 0.66 1.01 20.98
C TYR A 350 1.91 0.28 21.47
N LYS A 351 3.04 0.54 20.85
CA LYS A 351 4.35 0.05 21.28
C LYS A 351 4.92 0.98 22.36
N ASP A 352 5.27 0.46 23.52
CA ASP A 352 6.01 1.21 24.55
C ASP A 352 7.49 1.26 24.17
N LEU A 353 8.04 2.45 23.95
CA LEU A 353 9.41 2.60 23.44
C LEU A 353 10.49 2.34 24.50
N ARG A 354 10.13 2.21 25.79
CA ARG A 354 11.10 1.95 26.85
C ARG A 354 11.52 0.48 26.91
N ASN A 355 10.62 -0.43 26.57
CA ASN A 355 10.83 -1.87 26.68
C ASN A 355 10.44 -2.66 25.42
N GLY A 356 9.77 -2.03 24.45
CA GLY A 356 9.37 -2.63 23.18
C GLY A 356 8.04 -3.38 23.22
N ASP A 357 7.38 -3.48 24.39
CA ASP A 357 6.14 -4.23 24.55
C ASP A 357 4.97 -3.55 23.83
N ILE A 358 4.06 -4.36 23.29
CA ILE A 358 2.77 -3.87 22.80
C ILE A 358 1.80 -3.77 23.98
N LYS A 359 1.33 -2.56 24.25
CA LYS A 359 0.33 -2.24 25.26
C LYS A 359 -0.99 -1.86 24.60
N LYS A 360 -2.07 -1.89 25.38
CA LYS A 360 -3.40 -1.45 24.93
C LYS A 360 -3.96 -0.41 25.89
N LEU A 361 -4.61 0.61 25.34
CA LEU A 361 -5.32 1.65 26.07
C LEU A 361 -6.78 1.65 25.62
N GLN A 362 -7.71 1.62 26.57
CA GLN A 362 -9.13 1.74 26.26
C GLN A 362 -9.44 3.17 25.80
N ILE A 363 -10.06 3.33 24.63
CA ILE A 363 -10.34 4.64 24.03
C ILE A 363 -11.83 4.88 23.75
N GLU A 364 -12.66 3.85 23.94
CA GLU A 364 -14.12 3.93 23.89
C GLU A 364 -14.72 3.56 25.24
N GLU A 365 -15.67 4.37 25.70
CA GLU A 365 -16.47 4.03 26.87
C GLU A 365 -17.32 2.81 26.56
N GLN A 366 -17.18 1.77 27.38
CA GLN A 366 -18.18 0.72 27.42
C GLN A 366 -19.40 1.32 28.12
N SER A 367 -20.56 1.29 27.45
CA SER A 367 -21.83 1.65 28.08
C SER A 367 -21.96 0.94 29.42
N LYS A 368 -22.03 1.71 30.52
CA LYS A 368 -22.28 1.21 31.87
C LYS A 368 -23.64 0.50 31.90
N GLY A 369 -23.60 -0.82 31.76
CA GLY A 369 -24.70 -1.74 32.03
C GLY A 369 -24.12 -2.91 32.80
N GLU A 370 -24.39 -2.89 34.11
CA GLU A 370 -24.36 -3.95 35.12
C GLU A 370 -23.45 -5.17 34.94
N VAL A 371 -22.68 -5.42 36.02
CA VAL A 371 -21.94 -6.64 36.29
C VAL A 371 -22.81 -7.88 36.08
N ASN A 372 -22.52 -8.66 35.04
CA ASN A 372 -22.73 -10.11 35.07
C ASN A 372 -21.49 -10.79 34.48
N LYS A 373 -20.88 -11.64 35.32
CA LYS A 373 -19.76 -12.50 34.94
C LYS A 373 -20.21 -13.45 33.84
N GLY A 374 -19.55 -13.35 32.68
CA GLY A 374 -19.47 -14.41 31.69
C GLY A 374 -20.54 -14.39 30.61
N GLU A 375 -20.34 -13.60 29.57
CA GLU A 375 -20.69 -13.98 28.18
C GLU A 375 -19.90 -13.08 27.20
N GLN A 376 -19.31 -13.71 26.18
CA GLN A 376 -18.34 -13.09 25.29
C GLN A 376 -19.01 -12.15 24.28
N ASN A 377 -18.33 -11.04 23.97
CA ASN A 377 -18.81 -9.99 23.07
C ASN A 377 -18.94 -10.54 21.63
N LYS A 378 -20.15 -10.98 21.27
CA LYS A 378 -20.50 -11.57 19.97
C LYS A 378 -20.37 -10.49 18.88
N LYS A 379 -19.38 -10.59 18.00
CA LYS A 379 -19.27 -9.72 16.81
C LYS A 379 -20.34 -10.14 15.79
N ILE A 380 -21.47 -9.45 15.77
CA ILE A 380 -22.62 -9.80 14.92
C ILE A 380 -22.44 -9.20 13.52
N PHE A 381 -22.22 -10.05 12.52
CA PHE A 381 -22.32 -9.67 11.11
C PHE A 381 -23.79 -9.59 10.69
N ASN A 382 -24.11 -8.62 9.82
CA ASN A 382 -25.51 -8.32 9.45
C ASN A 382 -26.20 -9.49 8.73
N ASP A 383 -25.43 -10.29 8.01
CA ASP A 383 -25.85 -11.43 7.19
C ASP A 383 -25.67 -12.80 7.88
N VAL A 384 -25.30 -12.80 9.17
CA VAL A 384 -25.12 -14.04 9.96
C VAL A 384 -26.26 -14.25 10.94
N LYS A 385 -27.09 -13.23 11.20
CA LYS A 385 -28.24 -13.34 12.11
C LYS A 385 -29.24 -14.39 11.59
N GLY A 386 -29.49 -15.43 12.38
CA GLY A 386 -30.38 -16.54 12.01
C GLY A 386 -29.74 -17.58 11.09
N HIS A 387 -28.48 -17.40 10.71
CA HIS A 387 -27.75 -18.37 9.89
C HIS A 387 -27.32 -19.58 10.73
N TRP A 388 -27.44 -20.80 10.19
CA TRP A 388 -27.16 -22.06 10.91
C TRP A 388 -25.72 -22.18 11.43
N ALA A 389 -24.78 -21.48 10.78
CA ALA A 389 -23.36 -21.45 11.17
C ALA A 389 -23.00 -20.29 12.12
N ALA A 390 -23.95 -19.48 12.56
CA ALA A 390 -23.69 -18.23 13.28
C ALA A 390 -22.74 -18.40 14.46
N ASP A 391 -23.03 -19.32 15.38
CA ASP A 391 -22.20 -19.50 16.57
C ASP A 391 -20.76 -19.94 16.26
N LYS A 392 -20.55 -20.67 15.15
CA LYS A 392 -19.20 -21.09 14.71
C LYS A 392 -18.46 -19.95 14.02
N ILE A 393 -19.17 -19.16 13.22
CA ILE A 393 -18.65 -17.94 12.60
C ILE A 393 -18.19 -16.97 13.69
N ASP A 394 -19.04 -16.74 14.69
CA ASP A 394 -18.74 -15.86 15.80
C ASP A 394 -17.51 -16.35 16.58
N LEU A 395 -17.44 -17.64 16.88
CA LEU A 395 -16.27 -18.24 17.55
C LEU A 395 -14.99 -18.05 16.73
N PHE A 396 -15.02 -18.34 15.43
CA PHE A 396 -13.85 -18.24 14.57
C PHE A 396 -13.38 -16.80 14.39
N THR A 397 -14.31 -15.85 14.32
CA THR A 397 -13.99 -14.43 14.26
C THR A 397 -13.44 -13.91 15.58
N GLN A 398 -14.01 -14.30 16.73
CA GLN A 398 -13.49 -13.93 18.05
C GLN A 398 -12.07 -14.45 18.29
N LYS A 399 -11.77 -15.65 17.79
CA LYS A 399 -10.42 -16.23 17.85
C LYS A 399 -9.45 -15.65 16.81
N GLY A 400 -9.93 -14.82 15.88
CA GLY A 400 -9.12 -14.20 14.83
C GLY A 400 -8.69 -15.16 13.73
N TYR A 401 -9.37 -16.29 13.55
CA TYR A 401 -9.07 -17.28 12.50
C TYR A 401 -9.59 -16.83 11.13
N ILE A 402 -10.68 -16.08 11.11
CA ILE A 402 -11.27 -15.52 9.90
C ILE A 402 -11.94 -14.18 10.24
N ASN A 403 -11.88 -13.23 9.31
CA ASN A 403 -12.58 -11.95 9.41
C ASN A 403 -13.73 -11.90 8.40
N GLY A 404 -14.74 -11.09 8.71
CA GLY A 404 -15.70 -10.61 7.71
C GLY A 404 -15.12 -9.48 6.86
N TYR A 405 -15.96 -8.91 6.03
CA TYR A 405 -15.63 -7.82 5.12
C TYR A 405 -15.86 -6.46 5.80
N GLU A 406 -15.31 -5.40 5.22
CA GLU A 406 -15.36 -4.03 5.76
C GLU A 406 -16.78 -3.47 5.82
N ASP A 407 -17.69 -3.98 5.00
CA ASP A 407 -19.13 -3.66 4.96
C ASP A 407 -19.94 -4.31 6.09
N ASN A 408 -19.28 -4.90 7.10
CA ASN A 408 -19.88 -5.65 8.20
C ASN A 408 -20.65 -6.93 7.77
N SER A 409 -20.37 -7.46 6.58
CA SER A 409 -20.85 -8.78 6.13
C SER A 409 -19.83 -9.88 6.41
N PHE A 410 -20.28 -11.12 6.58
CA PHE A 410 -19.43 -12.32 6.62
C PHE A 410 -19.46 -13.08 5.29
N ARG A 411 -20.57 -12.96 4.56
CA ARG A 411 -20.95 -13.67 3.32
C ARG A 411 -20.93 -15.19 3.53
N PRO A 412 -21.73 -15.73 4.46
CA PRO A 412 -21.64 -17.13 4.87
C PRO A 412 -21.86 -18.12 3.73
N ASP A 413 -22.73 -17.78 2.78
CA ASP A 413 -23.11 -18.64 1.65
C ASP A 413 -22.23 -18.45 0.41
N ASN A 414 -21.31 -17.47 0.41
CA ASN A 414 -20.37 -17.32 -0.69
C ASN A 414 -19.32 -18.43 -0.66
N SER A 415 -18.90 -18.88 -1.84
CA SER A 415 -17.75 -19.78 -1.97
C SER A 415 -16.47 -19.13 -1.47
N ILE A 416 -15.60 -19.91 -0.86
CA ILE A 416 -14.26 -19.48 -0.43
C ILE A 416 -13.19 -19.89 -1.44
N THR A 417 -12.20 -19.04 -1.65
CA THR A 417 -11.04 -19.36 -2.52
C THR A 417 -10.07 -20.33 -1.86
N ARG A 418 -9.23 -20.99 -2.65
CA ARG A 418 -8.15 -21.85 -2.15
C ARG A 418 -7.18 -21.07 -1.25
N ALA A 419 -6.82 -19.85 -1.62
CA ALA A 419 -5.94 -18.96 -0.85
C ALA A 419 -6.53 -18.57 0.51
N GLU A 420 -7.81 -18.18 0.54
CA GLU A 420 -8.48 -17.86 1.80
C GLU A 420 -8.61 -19.10 2.69
N PHE A 421 -8.93 -20.27 2.13
CA PHE A 421 -9.06 -21.50 2.89
C PHE A 421 -7.74 -21.89 3.59
N VAL A 422 -6.60 -21.87 2.87
CA VAL A 422 -5.31 -22.20 3.49
C VAL A 422 -4.88 -21.19 4.54
N LYS A 423 -5.20 -19.89 4.37
CA LYS A 423 -4.97 -18.87 5.40
C LYS A 423 -5.70 -19.21 6.71
N ILE A 424 -6.98 -19.61 6.62
CA ILE A 424 -7.77 -19.98 7.80
C ILE A 424 -7.19 -21.24 8.45
N VAL A 425 -6.80 -22.25 7.65
CA VAL A 425 -6.16 -23.47 8.14
C VAL A 425 -4.86 -23.15 8.89
N ASN A 426 -3.99 -22.32 8.32
CA ASN A 426 -2.74 -21.91 8.97
C ASN A 426 -3.00 -21.19 10.29
N LYS A 427 -3.95 -20.25 10.31
CA LYS A 427 -4.33 -19.53 11.54
C LYS A 427 -4.95 -20.45 12.59
N TYR A 428 -5.84 -21.36 12.19
CA TYR A 428 -6.54 -22.28 13.09
C TYR A 428 -5.56 -23.26 13.75
N PHE A 429 -4.62 -23.82 12.99
CA PHE A 429 -3.63 -24.77 13.49
C PHE A 429 -2.31 -24.14 13.96
N GLY A 430 -2.17 -22.81 13.88
CA GLY A 430 -0.95 -22.10 14.29
C GLY A 430 0.28 -22.42 13.43
N LEU A 431 0.09 -22.66 12.14
CA LEU A 431 1.17 -23.03 11.22
C LEU A 431 1.97 -21.79 10.80
N THR A 432 3.30 -21.89 10.89
CA THR A 432 4.21 -20.77 10.59
C THR A 432 5.44 -21.18 9.78
N LYS A 433 5.74 -22.48 9.69
CA LYS A 433 6.94 -22.99 9.00
C LYS A 433 6.85 -22.74 7.50
N LYS A 434 7.90 -22.13 6.94
CA LYS A 434 8.06 -21.81 5.50
C LYS A 434 9.24 -22.58 4.91
N SER A 435 9.19 -22.83 3.60
CA SER A 435 10.29 -23.43 2.83
C SER A 435 10.80 -22.51 1.72
N GLY A 436 10.08 -21.42 1.45
CA GLY A 436 10.30 -20.57 0.28
C GLY A 436 9.67 -21.14 -1.00
N LYS A 437 8.76 -22.12 -0.91
CA LYS A 437 8.08 -22.65 -2.09
C LYS A 437 7.17 -21.58 -2.69
N VAL A 438 7.40 -21.29 -3.97
CA VAL A 438 6.59 -20.37 -4.77
C VAL A 438 6.05 -21.11 -5.99
N PHE A 439 4.81 -20.82 -6.36
CA PHE A 439 4.18 -21.24 -7.61
C PHE A 439 4.18 -20.05 -8.57
N ASN A 440 4.17 -20.31 -9.87
CA ASN A 440 4.26 -19.26 -10.90
C ASN A 440 3.11 -18.25 -10.74
N ASP A 441 1.92 -18.73 -10.40
CA ASP A 441 0.71 -17.94 -10.18
C ASP A 441 0.58 -17.34 -8.78
N THR A 442 1.58 -17.51 -7.90
CA THR A 442 1.57 -16.96 -6.54
C THR A 442 2.73 -16.00 -6.26
N ALA A 443 3.64 -15.78 -7.20
CA ALA A 443 4.86 -14.99 -6.99
C ALA A 443 4.61 -13.57 -6.46
N TYR A 444 3.49 -12.95 -6.89
CA TYR A 444 3.05 -11.61 -6.51
C TYR A 444 1.69 -11.59 -5.81
N HIS A 445 1.17 -12.75 -5.40
CA HIS A 445 -0.15 -12.88 -4.79
C HIS A 445 -0.10 -12.66 -3.27
N TRP A 446 -1.09 -12.00 -2.68
CA TRP A 446 -1.12 -11.68 -1.23
C TRP A 446 -0.98 -12.92 -0.34
N ALA A 447 -1.46 -14.06 -0.81
CA ALA A 447 -1.42 -15.33 -0.09
C ALA A 447 -0.14 -16.14 -0.32
N LYS A 448 0.88 -15.61 -1.03
CA LYS A 448 2.14 -16.31 -1.33
C LYS A 448 2.71 -17.03 -0.11
N ASP A 449 2.84 -16.30 0.99
CA ASP A 449 3.40 -16.81 2.24
C ASP A 449 2.48 -17.82 2.93
N GLU A 450 1.17 -17.61 2.88
CA GLU A 450 0.19 -18.55 3.45
C GLU A 450 0.17 -19.88 2.68
N ILE A 451 0.36 -19.81 1.36
CA ILE A 451 0.45 -20.98 0.49
C ILE A 451 1.76 -21.74 0.74
N ASP A 452 2.89 -21.06 0.88
CA ASP A 452 4.16 -21.69 1.28
C ASP A 452 4.02 -22.39 2.64
N ILE A 453 3.42 -21.74 3.63
CA ILE A 453 3.17 -22.35 4.95
C ILE A 453 2.34 -23.62 4.80
N ALA A 454 1.22 -23.57 4.06
CA ALA A 454 0.34 -24.72 3.92
C ALA A 454 1.03 -25.89 3.20
N VAL A 455 1.78 -25.63 2.14
CA VAL A 455 2.54 -26.67 1.41
C VAL A 455 3.67 -27.23 2.28
N THR A 456 4.43 -26.37 2.94
CA THR A 456 5.57 -26.75 3.80
C THR A 456 5.13 -27.62 4.98
N ASN A 457 3.96 -27.34 5.55
CA ASN A 457 3.39 -28.11 6.66
C ASN A 457 2.56 -29.31 6.19
N GLY A 458 2.57 -29.61 4.88
CA GLY A 458 1.92 -30.78 4.31
C GLY A 458 0.39 -30.74 4.38
N VAL A 459 -0.21 -29.55 4.40
CA VAL A 459 -1.66 -29.34 4.28
C VAL A 459 -2.08 -29.64 2.84
N CYS A 460 -1.36 -29.10 1.85
CA CYS A 460 -1.75 -29.20 0.45
C CYS A 460 -0.56 -29.34 -0.49
N LYS A 461 -0.87 -29.61 -1.75
CA LYS A 461 0.03 -29.47 -2.90
C LYS A 461 -0.58 -28.47 -3.89
N GLY A 462 0.22 -28.03 -4.87
CA GLY A 462 -0.29 -27.29 -6.01
C GLY A 462 -1.28 -28.12 -6.84
N MET A 463 -2.03 -27.46 -7.72
CA MET A 463 -2.82 -28.13 -8.76
C MET A 463 -1.89 -28.81 -9.78
N SER A 464 -0.69 -28.25 -9.94
CA SER A 464 0.44 -28.86 -10.64
C SER A 464 1.74 -28.60 -9.83
N ASN A 465 2.90 -28.95 -10.39
CA ASN A 465 4.19 -28.61 -9.78
C ASN A 465 4.46 -27.08 -9.79
N GLU A 466 3.79 -26.37 -10.67
CA GLU A 466 4.04 -24.96 -11.03
C GLU A 466 2.89 -24.02 -10.66
N GLU A 467 1.67 -24.54 -10.49
CA GLU A 467 0.47 -23.73 -10.24
C GLU A 467 -0.28 -24.13 -8.96
N PHE A 468 -0.79 -23.13 -8.24
CA PHE A 468 -1.64 -23.34 -7.06
C PHE A 468 -3.12 -23.02 -7.31
N SER A 469 -3.43 -22.14 -8.26
CA SER A 469 -4.73 -21.51 -8.52
C SER A 469 -5.33 -20.82 -7.28
N PRO A 470 -4.68 -19.76 -6.72
CA PRO A 470 -5.05 -19.18 -5.42
C PRO A 470 -6.47 -18.60 -5.36
N ASP A 471 -6.92 -17.94 -6.43
CA ASP A 471 -8.22 -17.24 -6.48
C ASP A 471 -9.38 -18.13 -6.95
N LYS A 472 -9.12 -19.39 -7.32
CA LYS A 472 -10.21 -20.31 -7.66
C LYS A 472 -10.95 -20.74 -6.40
N PRO A 473 -12.30 -20.80 -6.42
CA PRO A 473 -13.07 -21.47 -5.38
C PRO A 473 -12.57 -22.89 -5.10
N ILE A 474 -12.53 -23.27 -3.83
CA ILE A 474 -12.10 -24.63 -3.43
C ILE A 474 -13.31 -25.57 -3.35
N THR A 475 -13.18 -26.77 -3.92
CA THR A 475 -14.24 -27.78 -3.84
C THR A 475 -14.26 -28.47 -2.47
N ARG A 476 -15.39 -29.08 -2.12
CA ARG A 476 -15.55 -29.82 -0.85
C ARG A 476 -14.58 -31.00 -0.73
N GLU A 477 -14.28 -31.69 -1.82
CA GLU A 477 -13.28 -32.78 -1.80
C GLU A 477 -11.85 -32.25 -1.64
N GLN A 478 -11.52 -31.09 -2.23
CA GLN A 478 -10.21 -30.45 -2.05
C GLN A 478 -10.02 -29.99 -0.60
N ALA A 479 -11.02 -29.31 -0.03
CA ALA A 479 -11.00 -28.88 1.37
C ALA A 479 -10.85 -30.08 2.32
N SER A 480 -11.58 -31.18 2.05
CA SER A 480 -11.50 -32.43 2.81
C SER A 480 -10.09 -33.02 2.75
N LEU A 481 -9.51 -33.11 1.55
CA LEU A 481 -8.16 -33.63 1.39
C LEU A 481 -7.12 -32.78 2.12
N MET A 482 -7.24 -31.45 2.08
CA MET A 482 -6.31 -30.55 2.77
C MET A 482 -6.31 -30.77 4.29
N ILE A 483 -7.49 -30.87 4.89
CA ILE A 483 -7.64 -31.15 6.33
C ILE A 483 -7.12 -32.57 6.65
N SER A 484 -7.47 -33.55 5.82
CA SER A 484 -7.02 -34.95 5.97
C SER A 484 -5.49 -35.08 5.94
N ASN A 485 -4.84 -34.41 4.98
CA ASN A 485 -3.38 -34.39 4.83
C ASN A 485 -2.68 -33.82 6.05
N TYR A 486 -3.20 -32.72 6.60
CA TYR A 486 -2.64 -32.11 7.81
C TYR A 486 -2.83 -33.01 9.03
N LYS A 487 -4.04 -33.53 9.23
CA LYS A 487 -4.38 -34.41 10.37
C LYS A 487 -3.82 -35.84 10.23
N LYS A 488 -3.24 -36.19 9.09
CA LYS A 488 -2.75 -37.53 8.76
C LYS A 488 -3.82 -38.60 8.93
N ILE A 489 -5.05 -38.28 8.52
CA ILE A 489 -6.20 -39.19 8.57
C ILE A 489 -6.56 -39.61 7.14
N ALA A 490 -6.59 -40.91 6.90
CA ALA A 490 -7.07 -41.49 5.65
C ALA A 490 -7.69 -42.85 5.96
N ASP A 491 -8.69 -43.25 5.19
CA ASP A 491 -9.32 -44.57 5.33
C ASP A 491 -9.70 -45.11 3.95
N ASN A 492 -9.34 -46.37 3.68
CA ASN A 492 -9.56 -47.04 2.41
C ASN A 492 -10.78 -47.99 2.44
N ASN A 493 -11.56 -47.99 3.52
CA ASN A 493 -12.76 -48.84 3.64
C ASN A 493 -13.96 -48.27 2.86
N TYR A 494 -13.95 -46.97 2.56
CA TYR A 494 -14.97 -46.25 1.75
C TYR A 494 -16.43 -46.45 2.19
N ASN A 495 -16.67 -46.88 3.43
CA ASN A 495 -18.00 -47.25 3.92
C ASN A 495 -18.84 -46.03 4.33
N LYS A 496 -18.21 -44.86 4.52
CA LYS A 496 -18.90 -43.58 4.74
C LYS A 496 -19.29 -42.96 3.40
N ILE A 497 -18.36 -42.88 2.46
CA ILE A 497 -18.63 -42.39 1.10
C ILE A 497 -19.75 -43.19 0.44
N ASN A 498 -19.75 -44.52 0.59
CA ASN A 498 -20.73 -45.41 -0.04
C ASN A 498 -22.19 -45.19 0.41
N ARG A 499 -22.43 -44.36 1.43
CA ARG A 499 -23.78 -44.00 1.91
C ARG A 499 -24.41 -42.88 1.09
N PHE A 500 -23.61 -42.08 0.38
CA PHE A 500 -24.09 -40.96 -0.43
C PHE A 500 -24.48 -41.41 -1.84
N THR A 501 -25.46 -40.74 -2.43
CA THR A 501 -25.96 -41.05 -3.78
C THR A 501 -24.98 -40.64 -4.88
N ASP A 502 -24.19 -39.60 -4.63
CA ASP A 502 -23.17 -39.02 -5.52
C ASP A 502 -21.76 -39.55 -5.26
N LYS A 503 -21.64 -40.72 -4.61
CA LYS A 503 -20.35 -41.36 -4.27
C LYS A 503 -19.38 -41.52 -5.44
N LEU A 504 -19.89 -41.63 -6.67
CA LEU A 504 -19.09 -41.79 -7.89
C LEU A 504 -18.43 -40.47 -8.34
N GLU A 505 -18.88 -39.32 -7.82
CA GLU A 505 -18.32 -38.00 -8.13
C GLU A 505 -17.09 -37.65 -7.26
N VAL A 506 -16.80 -38.44 -6.23
CA VAL A 506 -15.59 -38.27 -5.42
C VAL A 506 -14.39 -38.73 -6.25
N SER A 507 -13.48 -37.82 -6.55
CA SER A 507 -12.29 -38.14 -7.32
C SER A 507 -11.42 -39.19 -6.62
N ASP A 508 -10.82 -40.12 -7.38
CA ASP A 508 -9.99 -41.19 -6.82
C ASP A 508 -8.86 -40.67 -5.92
N TRP A 509 -8.25 -39.54 -6.29
CA TRP A 509 -7.18 -38.89 -5.53
C TRP A 509 -7.64 -38.29 -4.19
N ALA A 510 -8.95 -38.06 -4.03
CA ALA A 510 -9.54 -37.48 -2.81
C ALA A 510 -10.21 -38.54 -1.92
N LYS A 511 -10.58 -39.71 -2.46
CA LYS A 511 -11.42 -40.73 -1.79
C LYS A 511 -10.98 -41.06 -0.36
N SER A 512 -9.72 -41.43 -0.16
CA SER A 512 -9.24 -41.83 1.18
C SER A 512 -9.27 -40.67 2.18
N GLY A 513 -9.03 -39.45 1.71
CA GLY A 513 -9.10 -38.26 2.54
C GLY A 513 -10.52 -37.89 2.91
N VAL A 514 -11.43 -37.90 1.93
CA VAL A 514 -12.87 -37.67 2.14
C VAL A 514 -13.45 -38.71 3.10
N GLU A 515 -13.11 -39.99 2.94
CA GLU A 515 -13.53 -41.05 3.86
C GLU A 515 -13.04 -40.78 5.29
N GLY A 516 -11.76 -40.39 5.45
CA GLY A 516 -11.19 -40.02 6.74
C GLY A 516 -11.91 -38.85 7.40
N ILE A 517 -12.26 -37.82 6.62
CA ILE A 517 -12.99 -36.64 7.09
C ILE A 517 -14.41 -37.00 7.54
N LEU A 518 -15.12 -37.82 6.76
CA LEU A 518 -16.46 -38.30 7.07
C LEU A 518 -16.46 -39.21 8.31
N LYS A 519 -15.47 -40.10 8.43
CA LYS A 519 -15.32 -41.01 9.57
C LYS A 519 -15.13 -40.27 10.89
N ASN A 520 -14.37 -39.17 10.87
CA ASN A 520 -14.15 -38.33 12.04
C ASN A 520 -15.28 -37.31 12.28
N GLY A 521 -16.25 -37.20 11.36
CA GLY A 521 -17.36 -36.26 11.47
C GLY A 521 -16.94 -34.80 11.32
N TYR A 522 -15.81 -34.52 10.64
CA TYR A 522 -15.34 -33.15 10.43
C TYR A 522 -16.18 -32.44 9.37
N MET A 523 -16.49 -33.12 8.25
CA MET A 523 -17.45 -32.67 7.24
C MET A 523 -18.55 -33.71 7.11
N ASN A 524 -19.80 -33.24 6.96
CA ASN A 524 -20.98 -34.09 6.76
C ASN A 524 -21.56 -33.85 5.35
N GLY A 525 -22.35 -34.80 4.85
CA GLY A 525 -23.16 -34.61 3.66
C GLY A 525 -24.42 -33.78 3.92
N TYR A 526 -25.17 -33.52 2.86
CA TYR A 526 -26.39 -32.71 2.85
C TYR A 526 -27.64 -33.55 3.15
N PRO A 527 -28.77 -32.90 3.52
CA PRO A 527 -30.04 -33.60 3.80
C PRO A 527 -30.59 -34.42 2.62
N ASP A 528 -30.20 -34.10 1.40
CA ASP A 528 -30.56 -34.83 0.17
C ASP A 528 -29.74 -36.13 -0.04
N ASN A 529 -28.99 -36.55 0.98
CA ASN A 529 -28.10 -37.72 0.98
C ASN A 529 -26.96 -37.65 -0.07
N THR A 530 -26.51 -36.44 -0.40
CA THR A 530 -25.31 -36.20 -1.22
C THR A 530 -24.14 -35.67 -0.39
N PHE A 531 -22.91 -35.83 -0.88
CA PHE A 531 -21.71 -35.18 -0.31
C PHE A 531 -21.32 -33.90 -1.05
N LYS A 532 -21.65 -33.80 -2.33
CA LYS A 532 -21.32 -32.77 -3.33
C LYS A 532 -19.80 -32.52 -3.46
N PRO A 533 -18.99 -33.56 -3.77
CA PRO A 533 -17.53 -33.45 -3.77
C PRO A 533 -16.99 -32.37 -4.70
N GLN A 534 -17.62 -32.21 -5.87
CA GLN A 534 -17.23 -31.23 -6.89
C GLN A 534 -17.80 -29.82 -6.66
N SER A 535 -18.74 -29.66 -5.72
CA SER A 535 -19.28 -28.34 -5.40
C SER A 535 -18.28 -27.52 -4.57
N ASN A 536 -18.30 -26.20 -4.78
CA ASN A 536 -17.49 -25.28 -3.99
C ASN A 536 -17.99 -25.23 -2.55
N ILE A 537 -17.05 -25.27 -1.59
CA ILE A 537 -17.40 -25.11 -0.18
C ILE A 537 -17.71 -23.64 0.12
N THR A 538 -18.75 -23.38 0.90
CA THR A 538 -19.06 -22.01 1.35
C THR A 538 -18.16 -21.59 2.51
N ARG A 539 -18.08 -20.29 2.78
CA ARG A 539 -17.35 -19.74 3.94
C ARG A 539 -17.88 -20.29 5.26
N ALA A 540 -19.20 -20.41 5.41
CA ALA A 540 -19.83 -21.00 6.59
C ALA A 540 -19.48 -22.49 6.75
N GLU A 541 -19.53 -23.26 5.66
CA GLU A 541 -19.17 -24.68 5.68
C GLU A 541 -17.69 -24.90 6.01
N ALA A 542 -16.80 -24.05 5.50
CA ALA A 542 -15.37 -24.11 5.83
C ALA A 542 -15.14 -23.89 7.34
N VAL A 543 -15.76 -22.86 7.92
CA VAL A 543 -15.68 -22.56 9.35
C VAL A 543 -16.23 -23.71 10.19
N VAL A 544 -17.42 -24.21 9.87
CA VAL A 544 -18.05 -25.29 10.65
C VAL A 544 -17.22 -26.56 10.55
N THR A 545 -16.71 -26.88 9.36
CA THR A 545 -15.84 -28.05 9.15
C THR A 545 -14.60 -27.94 10.03
N LEU A 546 -13.87 -26.82 9.97
CA LEU A 546 -12.67 -26.62 10.79
C LEU A 546 -12.99 -26.63 12.29
N SER A 547 -14.14 -26.09 12.71
CA SER A 547 -14.56 -26.08 14.12
C SER A 547 -14.78 -27.48 14.71
N ARG A 548 -14.98 -28.49 13.86
CA ARG A 548 -15.15 -29.89 14.26
C ARG A 548 -13.82 -30.65 14.31
N VAL A 549 -12.75 -30.08 13.73
CA VAL A 549 -11.43 -30.70 13.74
C VAL A 549 -10.81 -30.51 15.12
N LYS A 550 -10.62 -31.63 15.82
CA LYS A 550 -10.03 -31.69 17.17
C LYS A 550 -8.52 -31.89 17.15
#